data_AF-A0A842KY46-F1
#
_entry.id   AF-A0A842KY46-F1
#
_cell.length_a   1.000
_cell.length_b   1.000
_cell.length_c   1.000
_cell.angle_alpha   90.00
_cell.angle_beta   90.00
_cell.angle_gamma   90.00
#
_symmetry.space_group_name_H-M   'P 1'
#
loop_
_entity.id
_entity.type
_entity.pdbx_description
1 polymer ?
#
loop_
_entity_poly.entity_id
_entity_poly.type
_entity_poly.pdbx_seq_one_letter_code
_entity_poly.pdbx_strand_id
1 'polypeptide(L)'
;MDFQRKFIHVKGGKGGKDLYTIFLDVVVKALREYLKEYGKSKYLFPSQDREKHITTRSVEKIFSDACKKAGVKKDATVHSLRHSFTTYLLESG
;
A
#
# COMPACT_ATOMS: atom_id res chain seq x y z
N MET A 1 -13.18 1.90 -3.01
CA MET A 1 -12.55 0.56 -2.97
C MET A 1 -13.64 -0.47 -3.05
N ASP A 2 -13.47 -1.50 -3.86
CA ASP A 2 -14.38 -2.63 -3.92
C ASP A 2 -13.68 -3.88 -3.35
N PHE A 3 -14.06 -4.26 -2.13
CA PHE A 3 -13.50 -5.41 -1.44
C PHE A 3 -14.12 -6.74 -1.91
N GLN A 4 -15.21 -6.73 -2.67
CA GLN A 4 -15.81 -7.93 -3.25
C GLN A 4 -15.10 -8.29 -4.56
N ARG A 5 -14.71 -7.27 -5.35
CA ARG A 5 -13.97 -7.45 -6.60
C ARG A 5 -12.45 -7.44 -6.43
N LYS A 6 -11.93 -7.21 -5.22
CA LYS A 6 -10.47 -7.20 -4.96
C LYS A 6 -9.73 -6.13 -5.78
N PHE A 7 -10.27 -4.91 -5.88
CA PHE A 7 -9.66 -3.80 -6.63
C PHE A 7 -9.64 -2.46 -5.87
N ILE A 8 -8.51 -1.75 -5.95
CA ILE A 8 -8.37 -0.32 -5.60
C ILE A 8 -8.42 0.47 -6.90
N HIS A 9 -9.30 1.46 -6.96
CA HIS A 9 -9.26 2.47 -8.01
C HIS A 9 -8.21 3.53 -7.64
N VAL A 10 -7.07 3.52 -8.33
CA VAL A 10 -6.07 4.59 -8.24
C VAL A 10 -6.46 5.68 -9.24
N LYS A 11 -7.15 6.73 -8.78
CA LYS A 11 -7.50 7.87 -9.64
C LYS A 11 -6.25 8.66 -10.01
N GLY A 12 -6.02 8.86 -11.32
CA GLY A 12 -5.00 9.78 -11.84
C GLY A 12 -3.63 9.18 -12.18
N GLY A 13 -3.54 7.89 -12.51
CA GLY A 13 -2.31 7.31 -13.08
C GLY A 13 -1.87 8.02 -14.38
N LYS A 14 -0.56 8.24 -14.56
CA LYS A 14 0.03 8.87 -15.75
C LYS A 14 -0.52 8.18 -17.02
N GLY A 15 -1.28 8.92 -17.83
CA GLY A 15 -1.91 8.42 -19.07
C GLY A 15 -3.38 7.99 -18.94
N GLY A 16 -4.08 8.28 -17.84
CA GLY A 16 -5.51 8.03 -17.71
C GLY A 16 -5.90 6.54 -17.60
N LYS A 17 -4.93 5.68 -17.30
CA LYS A 17 -5.15 4.23 -17.19
C LYS A 17 -5.38 3.87 -15.72
N ASP A 18 -6.57 3.38 -15.44
CA ASP A 18 -6.92 2.78 -14.15
C ASP A 18 -6.09 1.50 -13.95
N LEU A 19 -5.29 1.47 -12.88
CA LEU A 19 -4.51 0.29 -12.54
C LEU A 19 -5.34 -0.62 -11.62
N TYR A 20 -5.77 -1.76 -12.16
CA TYR A 20 -6.38 -2.85 -11.41
C TYR A 20 -5.29 -3.83 -10.98
N THR A 21 -4.80 -3.72 -9.73
CA THR A 21 -3.82 -4.69 -9.19
C THR A 21 -4.53 -5.81 -8.45
N ILE A 22 -3.96 -7.02 -8.51
CA ILE A 22 -4.48 -8.21 -7.83
C ILE A 22 -4.33 -7.99 -6.32
N PHE A 23 -5.45 -8.00 -5.61
CA PHE A 23 -5.43 -8.04 -4.16
C PHE A 23 -5.11 -9.45 -3.68
N LEU A 24 -3.95 -9.61 -3.05
CA LEU A 24 -3.72 -10.75 -2.19
C LEU A 24 -4.71 -10.68 -1.01
N ASP A 25 -5.30 -11.81 -0.63
CA ASP A 25 -6.28 -11.87 0.46
C ASP A 25 -5.73 -11.34 1.79
N VAL A 26 -4.42 -11.49 2.01
CA VAL A 26 -3.71 -10.92 3.15
C VAL A 26 -3.82 -9.38 3.20
N VAL A 27 -3.79 -8.71 2.04
CA VAL A 27 -3.91 -7.24 1.97
C VAL A 27 -5.35 -6.82 2.23
N VAL A 28 -6.35 -7.55 1.73
CA VAL A 28 -7.77 -7.29 2.02
C VAL A 28 -8.02 -7.39 3.52
N LYS A 29 -7.52 -8.46 4.15
CA LYS A 29 -7.67 -8.68 5.58
C LYS A 29 -7.03 -7.55 6.39
N ALA A 30 -5.78 -7.20 6.09
CA ALA A 30 -5.07 -6.12 6.77
C ALA A 30 -5.79 -4.76 6.63
N LEU A 31 -6.30 -4.43 5.43
CA LEU A 31 -7.04 -3.19 5.22
C LEU A 31 -8.38 -3.17 5.95
N ARG A 32 -9.07 -4.31 6.06
CA ARG A 32 -10.32 -4.39 6.84
C ARG A 32 -10.07 -4.18 8.33
N GLU A 33 -9.00 -4.77 8.88
CA GLU A 33 -8.59 -4.57 10.27
C GLU A 33 -8.22 -3.10 10.52
N TYR A 34 -7.43 -2.52 9.64
CA TYR A 34 -7.08 -1.09 9.68
C TYR A 34 -8.33 -0.19 9.67
N LEU A 35 -9.27 -0.41 8.74
CA LEU A 35 -10.48 0.42 8.64
C LEU A 35 -11.42 0.28 9.85
N LYS A 36 -11.42 -0.86 10.54
CA LYS A 36 -12.18 -1.04 11.78
C LYS A 36 -11.63 -0.19 12.92
N GLU A 37 -10.30 -0.09 13.01
CA GLU A 37 -9.62 0.64 14.09
C GLU A 37 -9.62 2.15 13.85
N TYR A 38 -9.32 2.59 12.62
CA TYR A 38 -9.13 4.01 12.31
C TYR A 38 -10.40 4.70 11.76
N GLY A 39 -11.42 3.92 11.38
CA GLY A 39 -12.68 4.43 10.85
C GLY A 39 -12.55 5.02 9.43
N LYS A 40 -13.60 5.72 9.00
CA LYS A 40 -13.63 6.39 7.69
C LYS A 40 -13.05 7.80 7.81
N SER A 41 -12.15 8.17 6.92
CA SER A 41 -11.67 9.55 6.77
C SER A 41 -11.58 9.94 5.29
N LYS A 42 -11.26 11.21 5.02
CA LYS A 42 -11.12 11.74 3.65
C LYS A 42 -10.06 11.00 2.83
N TYR A 43 -9.01 10.50 3.48
CA TYR A 43 -7.93 9.74 2.86
C TYR A 43 -7.85 8.34 3.45
N LEU A 44 -7.49 7.33 2.64
CA LEU A 44 -7.32 5.96 3.14
C LEU A 44 -6.21 5.89 4.21
N PHE A 45 -5.13 6.66 4.02
CA PHE A 45 -4.05 6.80 4.99
C PHE A 45 -3.86 8.30 5.29
N PRO A 46 -4.48 8.83 6.35
CA PRO A 46 -4.30 10.21 6.75
C PRO A 46 -2.91 10.44 7.36
N SER A 47 -2.43 11.67 7.30
CA SER A 47 -1.29 12.11 8.09
C SER A 47 -1.69 12.36 9.56
N GLN A 48 -0.78 12.90 10.38
CA GLN A 48 -1.13 13.39 11.72
C GLN A 48 -2.27 14.42 11.66
N ASP A 49 -2.27 15.25 10.62
CA ASP A 49 -3.42 16.08 10.24
C ASP A 49 -4.37 15.22 9.39
N ARG A 50 -5.56 14.92 9.93
CA ARG A 50 -6.56 14.05 9.29
C ARG A 50 -7.17 14.65 8.02
N GLU A 51 -6.98 15.95 7.79
CA GLU A 51 -7.39 16.62 6.56
C GLU A 51 -6.38 16.47 5.42
N LYS A 52 -5.24 15.82 5.67
CA LYS A 52 -4.16 15.60 4.69
C LYS A 52 -3.83 14.12 4.55
N HIS A 53 -3.37 13.72 3.36
CA HIS A 53 -2.85 12.38 3.14
C HIS A 53 -1.45 12.20 3.73
N ILE A 54 -1.07 10.96 4.02
CA ILE A 54 0.29 10.60 4.42
C ILE A 54 1.33 11.10 3.40
N THR A 55 2.48 11.56 3.88
CA THR A 55 3.56 12.04 3.01
C THR A 55 4.46 10.89 2.54
N THR A 56 5.10 11.04 1.38
CA THR A 56 6.07 10.05 0.87
C THR A 56 7.17 9.76 1.89
N ARG A 57 7.72 10.81 2.52
CA ARG A 57 8.76 10.69 3.55
C ARG A 57 8.28 9.87 4.76
N SER A 58 7.01 10.04 5.16
CA SER A 58 6.42 9.24 6.24
C SER A 58 6.35 7.77 5.85
N VAL A 59 5.91 7.46 4.63
CA VAL A 59 5.85 6.07 4.11
C VAL A 59 7.26 5.45 4.06
N GLU A 60 8.25 6.17 3.54
CA GLU A 60 9.64 5.71 3.48
C GLU A 60 10.21 5.42 4.86
N LYS A 61 9.95 6.29 5.83
CA LYS A 61 10.39 6.09 7.21
C LYS A 61 9.72 4.88 7.85
N ILE A 62 8.40 4.76 7.74
CA ILE A 62 7.64 3.61 8.25
C ILE A 62 8.18 2.31 7.65
N PHE A 63 8.44 2.30 6.34
CA PHE A 63 8.98 1.14 5.65
C PHE A 63 10.41 0.80 6.11
N SER A 64 11.29 1.79 6.23
CA SER A 64 12.65 1.58 6.75
C SER A 64 12.64 1.00 8.17
N ASP A 65 11.78 1.52 9.05
CA ASP A 65 11.64 1.03 10.41
C ASP A 65 11.07 -0.40 10.44
N ALA A 66 10.14 -0.73 9.54
CA ALA A 66 9.63 -2.09 9.38
C ALA A 66 10.72 -3.06 8.90
N CYS A 67 11.55 -2.67 7.92
CA CYS A 67 12.70 -3.46 7.47
C CYS A 67 13.69 -3.75 8.61
N LYS A 68 14.00 -2.74 9.42
CA LYS A 68 14.87 -2.89 10.60
C LYS A 68 14.28 -3.87 11.61
N LYS A 69 12.99 -3.73 11.94
CA LYS A 69 12.30 -4.62 12.87
C LYS A 69 12.22 -6.07 12.36
N ALA A 70 12.07 -6.24 11.05
CA ALA A 70 12.05 -7.54 10.40
C ALA A 70 13.45 -8.15 10.17
N GLY A 71 14.54 -7.44 10.52
CA GLY A 71 15.90 -7.91 10.31
C GLY A 71 16.35 -7.98 8.85
N VAL A 72 15.71 -7.20 7.96
CA VAL A 72 16.08 -7.13 6.54
C VAL A 72 17.43 -6.43 6.43
N LYS A 73 18.47 -7.20 6.06
CA LYS A 73 19.86 -6.73 5.96
C LYS A 73 20.18 -6.00 4.65
N LYS A 74 19.32 -6.11 3.65
CA LYS A 74 19.50 -5.44 2.34
C LYS A 74 18.94 -4.02 2.40
N ASP A 75 19.51 -3.13 1.60
CA ASP A 75 18.96 -1.78 1.38
C ASP A 75 17.65 -1.86 0.59
N ALA A 76 16.57 -2.17 1.31
CA ALA A 76 15.22 -2.23 0.78
C ALA A 76 14.56 -0.86 0.87
N THR A 77 13.97 -0.40 -0.23
CA THR A 77 13.12 0.80 -0.29
C THR A 77 11.69 0.43 -0.69
N VAL A 78 10.77 1.39 -0.58
CA VAL A 78 9.39 1.23 -1.10
C VAL A 78 9.39 0.90 -2.60
N HIS A 79 10.37 1.41 -3.34
CA HIS A 79 10.57 1.09 -4.75
C HIS A 79 11.01 -0.36 -4.96
N SER A 80 11.94 -0.85 -4.12
CA SER A 80 12.36 -2.25 -4.12
C SER A 80 11.18 -3.18 -3.82
N LEU A 81 10.34 -2.84 -2.84
CA LEU A 81 9.12 -3.58 -2.51
C LEU A 81 8.18 -3.68 -3.71
N ARG A 82 7.93 -2.55 -4.39
CA ARG A 82 7.09 -2.51 -5.60
C ARG A 82 7.64 -3.42 -6.69
N HIS A 83 8.95 -3.36 -6.93
CA HIS A 83 9.60 -4.18 -7.95
C HIS A 83 9.47 -5.68 -7.62
N SER A 84 9.78 -6.08 -6.38
CA SER A 84 9.64 -7.47 -5.94
C SER A 84 8.22 -7.97 -6.06
N PHE A 85 7.22 -7.13 -5.79
CA PHE A 85 5.81 -7.49 -5.97
C PHE A 85 5.45 -7.71 -7.45
N THR A 86 5.91 -6.85 -8.36
CA THR A 86 5.69 -7.04 -9.80
C THR A 86 6.35 -8.33 -10.29
N THR A 87 7.61 -8.59 -9.90
CA THR A 87 8.31 -9.84 -10.25
C THR A 87 7.55 -11.05 -9.70
N TYR A 88 7.15 -11.02 -8.43
CA TYR A 88 6.37 -12.10 -7.83
C TYR A 88 5.05 -12.37 -8.56
N LEU A 89 4.34 -11.33 -8.99
CA LEU A 89 3.12 -11.48 -9.78
C LEU A 89 3.38 -12.04 -11.19
N LEU A 90 4.52 -11.71 -11.82
CA LEU A 90 4.91 -12.27 -13.11
C LEU A 90 5.35 -13.73 -13.00
N GLU A 91 6.00 -14.12 -11.90
CA GLU A 91 6.48 -15.48 -11.66
C GLU A 91 5.40 -16.43 -11.11
N SER A 92 4.35 -15.89 -10.48
CA SER A 92 3.23 -16.67 -9.93
C SER A 92 2.03 -16.77 -10.90
N GLY A 93 2.20 -16.30 -12.14
CA GLY A 93 1.26 -16.46 -13.25
C GLY A 93 1.72 -17.55 -14.21
#